data_AF-A0A7S0FS62-F1
#
_entry.id   AF-A0A7S0FS62-F1
#
_cell.length_a   1.000
_cell.length_b   1.000
_cell.length_c   1.000
_cell.angle_alpha   90.00
_cell.angle_beta   90.00
_cell.angle_gamma   90.00
#
_symmetry.space_group_name_H-M   'P 1'
#
loop_
_entity.id
_entity.type
_entity.pdbx_description
1 polymer ?
#
loop_
_entity_poly.entity_id
_entity_poly.type
_entity_poly.pdbx_seq_one_letter_code
_entity_poly.pdbx_strand_id
1 'polypeptide(L)'
;SPNQIKELRKEVAKRRARRKLNQFKLPDVETHGDFTEVTLTAICNLLATNELVEVRGISRDRKREVFATTEELGIALSEQGKFVSHIETKGFASTFYCPGEDDEVVGKKIVRRTNFKEGQWTKKRKPKRDNKGQIIKGEYEYFD
;
A
#
# COMPACT_ATOMS: atom_id res chain seq x y z
N SER A 1 1.80 5.20 -9.04
CA SER A 1 1.73 6.66 -8.76
C SER A 1 1.93 6.96 -7.27
N PRO A 2 2.35 8.18 -6.89
CA PRO A 2 2.58 8.53 -5.48
C PRO A 2 1.35 8.33 -4.57
N ASN A 3 0.15 8.61 -5.08
CA ASN A 3 -1.10 8.40 -4.34
C ASN A 3 -1.38 6.92 -4.11
N GLN A 4 -1.11 6.05 -5.09
CA GLN A 4 -1.24 4.60 -4.93
C GLN A 4 -0.26 4.08 -3.87
N ILE A 5 1.01 4.52 -3.89
CA ILE A 5 2.00 4.14 -2.86
C ILE A 5 1.54 4.58 -1.46
N LYS A 6 0.99 5.79 -1.34
CA LYS A 6 0.45 6.28 -0.06
C LYS A 6 -0.70 5.43 0.45
N GLU A 7 -1.59 4.99 -0.42
CA GLU A 7 -2.68 4.08 -0.05
C GLU A 7 -2.19 2.68 0.31
N LEU A 8 -1.24 2.13 -0.46
CA LEU A 8 -0.61 0.85 -0.16
C LEU A 8 0.10 0.89 1.20
N ARG A 9 0.80 1.98 1.54
CA ARG A 9 1.39 2.17 2.89
C ARG A 9 0.35 2.16 4.01
N LYS A 10 -0.83 2.78 3.79
CA LYS A 10 -1.94 2.71 4.76
C LYS A 10 -2.47 1.29 4.91
N GLU A 11 -2.62 0.57 3.80
CA GLU A 11 -3.07 -0.82 3.85
C GLU A 11 -2.04 -1.74 4.51
N VAL A 12 -0.74 -1.54 4.27
CA VAL A 12 0.36 -2.22 4.98
C VAL A 12 0.27 -1.95 6.48
N ALA A 13 0.11 -0.70 6.91
CA ALA A 13 -0.03 -0.34 8.32
C ALA A 13 -1.24 -1.02 8.97
N LYS A 14 -2.40 -1.04 8.28
CA LYS A 14 -3.62 -1.70 8.73
C LYS A 14 -3.47 -3.22 8.83
N ARG A 15 -2.86 -3.88 7.83
CA ARG A 15 -2.60 -5.33 7.85
C ARG A 15 -1.60 -5.68 8.96
N ARG A 16 -0.55 -4.88 9.16
CA ARG A 16 0.43 -5.04 10.24
C ARG A 16 -0.23 -4.92 11.62
N ALA A 17 -1.05 -3.88 11.85
CA ALA A 17 -1.77 -3.69 13.11
C ALA A 17 -2.74 -4.84 13.43
N ARG A 18 -3.33 -5.45 12.40
CA ARG A 18 -4.25 -6.60 12.52
C ARG A 18 -3.54 -7.95 12.51
N ARG A 19 -2.20 -7.99 12.45
CA ARG A 19 -1.39 -9.22 12.32
C ARG A 19 -1.79 -10.08 11.09
N LYS A 20 -2.21 -9.42 10.00
CA LYS A 20 -2.60 -10.05 8.72
C LYS A 20 -1.61 -9.78 7.59
N LEU A 21 -0.52 -9.07 7.85
CA LEU A 21 0.54 -8.85 6.87
C LEU A 21 1.43 -10.10 6.86
N ASN A 22 1.47 -10.81 5.73
CA ASN A 22 2.34 -11.97 5.61
C ASN A 22 3.79 -11.54 5.59
N GLN A 23 4.60 -12.31 6.31
CA GLN A 23 6.03 -12.08 6.46
C GLN A 23 6.78 -13.25 5.86
N PHE A 24 7.81 -12.95 5.09
CA PHE A 24 8.79 -13.92 4.63
C PHE A 24 10.14 -13.59 5.25
N LYS A 25 10.80 -14.56 5.88
CA LYS A 25 12.13 -14.35 6.48
C LYS A 25 13.18 -14.91 5.52
N LEU A 26 14.09 -14.06 5.06
CA LEU A 26 15.19 -14.48 4.20
C LEU A 26 16.11 -15.47 4.96
N PRO A 27 16.60 -16.51 4.26
CA PRO A 27 17.73 -17.32 4.72
C PRO A 27 18.93 -16.44 5.08
N ASP A 28 19.71 -16.88 6.06
CA ASP A 28 20.85 -16.09 6.53
C ASP A 28 21.93 -15.93 5.44
N VAL A 29 22.06 -16.93 4.54
CA VAL A 29 22.98 -16.91 3.40
C VAL A 29 22.59 -15.91 2.30
N GLU A 30 21.32 -15.53 2.21
CA GLU A 30 20.80 -14.60 1.18
C GLU A 30 20.55 -13.19 1.73
N THR A 31 21.05 -12.92 2.95
CA THR A 31 20.81 -11.64 3.63
C THR A 31 21.41 -10.45 2.87
N HIS A 32 22.47 -10.66 2.08
CA HIS A 32 23.19 -9.60 1.37
C HIS A 32 22.97 -9.57 -0.14
N GLY A 33 22.07 -10.41 -0.68
CA GLY A 33 21.91 -10.58 -2.12
C GLY A 33 21.98 -12.04 -2.53
N ASP A 34 22.21 -12.28 -3.82
CA ASP A 34 22.30 -13.61 -4.45
C ASP A 34 21.11 -14.52 -4.11
N PHE A 35 19.91 -13.98 -4.30
CA PHE A 35 18.66 -14.68 -4.00
C PHE A 35 18.51 -15.91 -4.88
N THR A 36 18.36 -17.09 -4.26
CA THR A 36 18.10 -18.30 -5.01
C THR A 36 16.71 -18.25 -5.66
N GLU A 37 16.56 -18.97 -6.76
CA GLU A 37 15.27 -19.12 -7.44
C GLU A 37 14.19 -19.64 -6.48
N VAL A 38 14.55 -20.57 -5.59
CA VAL A 38 13.64 -21.12 -4.57
C VAL A 38 13.06 -20.01 -3.68
N THR A 39 13.90 -19.09 -3.20
CA THR A 39 13.44 -17.96 -2.38
C THR A 39 12.57 -17.01 -3.18
N LEU A 40 12.99 -16.67 -4.41
CA LEU A 40 12.23 -15.77 -5.29
C LEU A 40 10.85 -16.34 -5.60
N THR A 41 10.76 -17.62 -5.98
CA THR A 41 9.49 -18.32 -6.23
C THR A 41 8.61 -18.35 -4.98
N ALA A 42 9.18 -18.59 -3.79
CA ALA A 42 8.41 -18.60 -2.55
C ALA A 42 7.80 -17.22 -2.24
N ILE A 43 8.56 -16.14 -2.42
CA ILE A 43 8.06 -14.78 -2.25
C ILE A 43 7.00 -14.46 -3.32
N CYS A 44 7.22 -14.82 -4.58
CA CYS A 44 6.26 -14.65 -5.67
C CYS A 44 4.93 -15.38 -5.39
N ASN A 45 4.96 -16.60 -4.86
CA ASN A 45 3.76 -17.34 -4.47
C ASN A 45 2.98 -16.65 -3.33
N LEU A 46 3.70 -16.10 -2.35
CA LEU A 46 3.08 -15.31 -1.28
C LEU A 46 2.48 -14.00 -1.80
N LEU A 47 3.16 -13.35 -2.75
CA LEU A 47 2.67 -12.14 -3.41
C LEU A 47 1.44 -12.44 -4.26
N ALA A 48 1.43 -13.52 -5.03
CA ALA A 48 0.28 -13.92 -5.84
C ALA A 48 -0.98 -14.14 -4.99
N THR A 49 -0.83 -14.68 -3.78
CA THR A 49 -1.96 -15.01 -2.90
C THR A 49 -2.41 -13.86 -1.99
N ASN A 50 -1.55 -12.89 -1.70
CA ASN A 50 -1.82 -11.86 -0.68
C ASN A 50 -1.62 -10.43 -1.16
N GLU A 51 -1.06 -10.22 -2.35
CA GLU A 51 -0.63 -8.96 -2.96
C GLU A 51 0.42 -8.16 -2.21
N LEU A 52 0.48 -8.24 -0.87
CA LEU A 52 1.46 -7.57 -0.01
C LEU A 52 2.20 -8.58 0.85
N VAL A 53 3.53 -8.52 0.79
CA VAL A 53 4.43 -9.35 1.59
C VAL A 53 5.53 -8.49 2.17
N GLU A 54 5.81 -8.66 3.46
CA GLU A 54 6.96 -8.06 4.14
C GLU A 54 8.11 -9.08 4.18
N VAL A 55 9.18 -8.78 3.45
CA VAL A 55 10.40 -9.58 3.45
C VAL A 55 11.30 -9.06 4.57
N ARG A 56 11.73 -9.96 5.45
CA ARG A 56 12.52 -9.65 6.64
C ARG A 56 13.91 -10.26 6.54
N GLY A 57 14.87 -9.59 7.14
CA GLY A 57 16.25 -10.06 7.19
C GLY A 57 17.08 -9.59 6.01
N ILE A 58 16.75 -8.44 5.43
CA ILE A 58 17.56 -7.80 4.39
C ILE A 58 18.72 -7.08 5.08
N SER A 59 19.95 -7.44 4.70
CA SER A 59 21.22 -6.87 5.19
C SER A 59 21.27 -6.66 6.70
N ARG A 60 21.05 -7.74 7.48
CA ARG A 60 20.78 -7.71 8.94
C ARG A 60 21.85 -7.03 9.78
N ASP A 61 23.08 -7.06 9.34
CA ASP A 61 24.27 -6.49 9.95
C ASP A 61 24.65 -5.13 9.33
N ARG A 62 24.16 -4.79 8.14
CA ARG A 62 24.55 -3.57 7.42
C ARG A 62 23.34 -2.75 6.97
N LYS A 63 22.84 -1.94 7.90
CA LYS A 63 21.69 -1.04 7.68
C LYS A 63 21.84 -0.12 6.44
N ARG A 64 23.07 0.25 6.09
CA ARG A 64 23.36 1.11 4.92
C ARG A 64 23.10 0.42 3.59
N GLU A 65 23.25 -0.90 3.53
CA GLU A 65 23.07 -1.68 2.30
C GLU A 65 21.62 -2.11 2.08
N VAL A 66 20.77 -2.03 3.12
CA VAL A 66 19.36 -2.49 3.05
C VAL A 66 18.62 -1.93 1.84
N PHE A 67 18.83 -0.65 1.52
CA PHE A 67 18.17 -0.03 0.38
C PHE A 67 18.61 -0.66 -0.95
N ALA A 68 19.92 -0.77 -1.18
CA ALA A 68 20.48 -1.37 -2.38
C ALA A 68 20.03 -2.84 -2.54
N THR A 69 20.18 -3.65 -1.48
CA THR A 69 19.75 -5.06 -1.48
C THR A 69 18.24 -5.21 -1.67
N THR A 70 17.43 -4.25 -1.21
CA THR A 70 15.99 -4.23 -1.45
C THR A 70 15.65 -3.95 -2.91
N GLU A 71 16.37 -3.03 -3.56
CA GLU A 71 16.19 -2.74 -4.98
C GLU A 71 16.58 -3.95 -5.83
N GLU A 72 17.72 -4.58 -5.52
CA GLU A 72 18.17 -5.83 -6.17
C GLU A 72 17.12 -6.94 -6.03
N LEU A 73 16.58 -7.15 -4.82
CA LEU A 73 15.50 -8.11 -4.60
C LEU A 73 14.24 -7.76 -5.41
N GLY A 74 13.88 -6.48 -5.47
CA GLY A 74 12.73 -6.01 -6.25
C GLY A 74 12.88 -6.27 -7.75
N ILE A 75 14.09 -6.07 -8.27
CA ILE A 75 14.44 -6.37 -9.67
C ILE A 75 14.37 -7.88 -9.91
N ALA A 76 15.02 -8.69 -9.08
CA ALA A 76 15.01 -10.16 -9.22
C ALA A 76 13.60 -10.76 -9.13
N LEU A 77 12.74 -10.22 -8.25
CA LEU A 77 11.33 -10.61 -8.19
C LEU A 77 10.54 -10.19 -9.44
N SER A 78 10.91 -9.05 -10.05
CA SER A 78 10.24 -8.57 -11.27
C SER A 78 10.65 -9.36 -12.51
N GLU A 79 11.87 -9.87 -12.54
CA GLU A 79 12.39 -10.76 -13.60
C GLU A 79 11.67 -12.11 -13.65
N GLN A 80 11.02 -12.53 -12.56
CA GLN A 80 10.14 -13.71 -12.52
C GLN A 80 8.82 -13.52 -13.30
N GLY A 81 8.67 -12.41 -14.03
CA GLY A 81 7.58 -12.16 -14.97
C GLY A 81 6.37 -11.42 -14.37
N LYS A 82 6.45 -10.97 -13.12
CA LYS A 82 5.37 -10.22 -12.45
C LYS A 82 5.85 -8.83 -12.03
N PHE A 83 5.03 -7.81 -12.26
CA PHE A 83 5.39 -6.46 -11.86
C PHE A 83 5.34 -6.30 -10.34
N VAL A 84 6.51 -6.32 -9.69
CA VAL A 84 6.64 -6.15 -8.24
C VAL A 84 7.07 -4.72 -7.92
N SER A 85 6.33 -4.07 -7.02
CA SER A 85 6.60 -2.71 -6.57
C SER A 85 7.07 -2.68 -5.12
N HIS A 86 8.16 -1.97 -4.85
CA HIS A 86 8.58 -1.65 -3.49
C HIS A 86 7.69 -0.55 -2.88
N ILE A 87 7.27 -0.72 -1.63
CA ILE A 87 6.32 0.18 -0.94
C ILE A 87 6.96 0.96 0.21
N GLU A 88 7.59 0.23 1.13
CA GLU A 88 8.29 0.81 2.28
C GLU A 88 9.39 -0.13 2.81
N THR A 89 10.42 0.47 3.40
CA THR A 89 11.46 -0.24 4.16
C THR A 89 11.43 0.24 5.61
N LYS A 90 11.49 -0.70 6.56
CA LYS A 90 11.55 -0.43 8.01
C LYS A 90 12.59 -1.34 8.66
N GLY A 91 13.69 -0.75 9.11
CA GLY A 91 14.81 -1.52 9.66
C GLY A 91 15.40 -2.43 8.59
N PHE A 92 15.44 -3.73 8.88
CA PHE A 92 15.95 -4.79 8.00
C PHE A 92 14.83 -5.55 7.26
N ALA A 93 13.71 -4.86 7.01
CA ALA A 93 12.55 -5.42 6.35
C ALA A 93 12.01 -4.48 5.29
N SER A 94 11.61 -5.03 4.15
CA SER A 94 11.02 -4.29 3.04
C SER A 94 9.70 -4.92 2.62
N THR A 95 8.73 -4.09 2.31
CA THR A 95 7.39 -4.53 1.89
C THR A 95 7.23 -4.34 0.40
N PHE A 96 6.81 -5.41 -0.27
CA PHE A 96 6.58 -5.46 -1.70
C PHE A 96 5.10 -5.66 -2.00
N TYR A 97 4.69 -5.13 -3.14
CA TYR A 97 3.35 -5.26 -3.69
C TYR A 97 3.40 -5.90 -5.08
N CYS A 98 2.51 -6.85 -5.33
CA CYS A 98 2.23 -7.38 -6.66
C CYS A 98 0.71 -7.43 -6.83
N PRO A 99 0.13 -6.85 -7.90
CA PRO A 99 -1.29 -7.03 -8.16
C PRO A 99 -1.60 -8.52 -8.43
N GLY A 100 -2.69 -9.03 -7.87
CA GLY A 100 -3.17 -10.38 -8.18
C GLY A 100 -3.77 -10.47 -9.59
N GLU A 101 -3.48 -11.55 -10.31
CA GLU A 101 -4.00 -11.82 -11.66
C GLU A 101 -5.45 -12.31 -11.64
N ASP A 102 -5.81 -13.14 -10.65
CA ASP A 102 -7.15 -13.73 -10.57
C ASP A 102 -8.10 -12.91 -9.67
N ASP A 103 -9.28 -12.62 -10.21
CA ASP A 103 -10.41 -12.10 -9.42
C ASP A 103 -11.01 -13.16 -8.47
N GLU A 104 -10.55 -14.41 -8.54
CA GLU A 104 -11.06 -15.54 -7.75
C GLU A 104 -10.64 -15.51 -6.27
N VAL A 105 -9.61 -14.74 -5.89
CA VAL A 105 -9.19 -14.64 -4.48
C VAL A 105 -10.07 -13.62 -3.74
N VAL A 106 -11.35 -13.98 -3.57
CA VAL A 106 -12.37 -13.19 -2.88
C VAL A 106 -11.88 -12.77 -1.49
N GLY A 107 -11.77 -11.46 -1.27
CA GLY A 107 -11.49 -10.86 0.04
C GLY A 107 -10.01 -10.60 0.38
N LYS A 108 -9.04 -11.02 -0.46
CA LYS A 108 -7.61 -10.67 -0.26
C LYS A 108 -7.11 -9.54 -1.15
N LYS A 109 -7.82 -9.27 -2.26
CA LYS A 109 -7.52 -8.18 -3.18
C LYS A 109 -7.70 -6.81 -2.51
N ILE A 110 -6.78 -5.89 -2.73
CA ILE A 110 -6.85 -4.52 -2.25
C ILE A 110 -7.89 -3.77 -3.07
N VAL A 111 -9.12 -3.74 -2.57
CA VAL A 111 -10.21 -2.97 -3.18
C VAL A 111 -10.10 -1.51 -2.76
N ARG A 112 -9.85 -0.64 -3.73
CA ARG A 112 -9.91 0.81 -3.54
C ARG A 112 -11.37 1.26 -3.47
N ARG A 113 -11.93 1.29 -2.28
CA ARG A 113 -13.30 1.81 -2.06
C ARG A 113 -13.25 3.33 -2.01
N THR A 114 -13.72 3.98 -3.07
CA THR A 114 -13.97 5.42 -3.09
C THR A 114 -15.43 5.66 -2.77
N ASN A 115 -15.72 6.41 -1.71
CA ASN A 115 -17.07 6.89 -1.41
C ASN A 115 -17.44 8.16 -2.19
N PHE A 116 -16.57 8.62 -3.09
CA PHE A 116 -16.80 9.80 -3.91
C PHE A 116 -18.01 9.57 -4.81
N LYS A 117 -19.00 10.45 -4.68
CA LYS A 117 -20.06 10.62 -5.68
C LYS A 117 -19.93 12.02 -6.27
N GLU A 118 -20.07 12.11 -7.58
CA GLU A 118 -20.15 13.41 -8.24
C GLU A 118 -21.32 14.22 -7.64
N GLY A 119 -21.06 15.48 -7.27
CA GLY A 119 -22.04 16.32 -6.58
C GLY A 119 -22.21 16.06 -5.07
N GLN A 120 -21.46 15.14 -4.44
CA GLN A 120 -21.57 14.89 -2.98
C GLN A 120 -21.18 16.12 -2.15
N TRP A 121 -20.20 16.88 -2.62
CA TRP A 121 -19.75 18.12 -1.99
C TRP A 121 -20.24 19.30 -2.80
N THR A 122 -21.47 19.75 -2.53
CA THR A 122 -21.97 21.01 -3.08
C THR A 122 -21.49 22.18 -2.21
N LYS A 123 -21.22 23.32 -2.84
CA LYS A 123 -20.91 24.55 -2.11
C LYS A 123 -22.14 24.93 -1.29
N LYS A 124 -22.01 24.91 0.05
CA LYS A 124 -23.07 25.38 0.95
C LYS A 124 -23.49 26.78 0.52
N ARG A 125 -24.78 27.00 0.24
CA ARG A 125 -25.30 28.32 -0.14
C ARG A 125 -24.94 29.31 0.97
N LYS A 126 -24.43 30.48 0.58
CA LYS A 126 -24.15 31.55 1.55
C LYS A 126 -25.49 32.07 2.07
N PRO A 127 -25.62 32.35 3.39
CA PRO A 127 -26.84 32.92 3.93
C PRO A 127 -27.10 34.29 3.31
N LYS A 128 -28.37 34.60 3.03
CA LYS A 128 -28.78 35.92 2.57
C LYS A 128 -28.45 36.97 3.64
N ARG A 129 -28.00 38.14 3.18
CA ARG A 129 -27.61 39.26 4.03
C ARG A 129 -28.48 40.47 3.73
N ASP A 130 -28.75 41.28 4.74
CA ASP A 130 -29.41 42.56 4.57
C ASP A 130 -28.44 43.62 4.02
N ASN A 131 -28.97 44.83 3.74
CA ASN A 131 -28.18 45.97 3.25
C ASN A 131 -27.13 46.48 4.25
N LYS A 132 -27.12 45.98 5.49
CA LYS A 132 -26.12 46.27 6.53
C LYS A 132 -25.11 45.13 6.68
N GLY A 133 -25.19 44.10 5.84
CA GLY A 133 -24.31 42.94 5.86
C GLY A 133 -24.63 41.90 6.94
N GLN A 134 -25.73 42.06 7.69
CA GLN A 134 -26.17 41.11 8.71
C GLN A 134 -26.90 39.92 8.06
N ILE A 135 -26.74 38.73 8.62
CA ILE A 135 -27.46 37.54 8.14
C ILE A 135 -28.94 37.66 8.48
N ILE A 136 -29.80 37.53 7.47
CA ILE A 136 -31.25 37.56 7.65
C ILE A 136 -31.66 36.25 8.34
N LYS A 137 -32.09 36.33 9.60
CA LYS A 137 -32.56 35.17 10.37
C LYS A 137 -33.98 34.80 9.90
N GLY A 138 -34.18 33.56 9.47
CA GLY A 138 -35.51 33.02 9.09
C GLY A 138 -35.59 32.46 7.68
N GLU A 139 -34.69 32.86 6.76
CA GLU A 139 -34.55 32.25 5.43
C GLU A 139 -33.43 31.20 5.40
N TYR A 140 -33.53 30.20 6.26
CA TYR A 140 -32.72 29.00 6.14
C TYR A 140 -33.58 27.93 5.48
N GLU A 141 -33.43 27.73 4.17
CA GLU A 141 -33.83 26.48 3.54
C GLU A 141 -32.93 25.39 4.14
N TYR A 142 -33.41 24.74 5.19
CA TYR A 142 -32.89 23.44 5.59
C TYR A 142 -33.34 22.45 4.52
N PHE A 143 -32.40 21.86 3.81
CA PHE A 143 -32.68 20.68 3.00
C PHE A 143 -32.55 19.46 3.92
N ASP A 144 -33.55 18.57 3.88
CA ASP A 144 -33.42 17.18 4.32
C ASP A 144 -32.32 16.45 3.53
#